data_AF-A0A961U3M8-F1
#
_entry.id   AF-A0A961U3M8-F1
#
_cell.length_a   1.000
_cell.length_b   1.000
_cell.length_c   1.000
_cell.angle_alpha   90.00
_cell.angle_beta   90.00
_cell.angle_gamma   90.00
#
_symmetry.space_group_name_H-M   'P 1'
#
loop_
_entity.id
_entity.type
_entity.pdbx_description
1 polymer ?
#
loop_
_entity_poly.entity_id
_entity_poly.type
_entity_poly.pdbx_seq_one_letter_code
_entity_poly.pdbx_strand_id
1 'polypeptide(L)'
;MFGDREDVEEWLKPLDYEGFWREIEIFALDIQPRESCDAQIANGEIDEATVLFVLKGMARLELIERYALPVRDVMPQHSLH
;
A
#
# COMPACT_ATOMS: atom_id res chain seq x y z
N MET A 1 -1.10 -2.04 -14.20
CA MET A 1 0.30 -2.17 -13.75
C MET A 1 0.76 -0.78 -13.34
N PHE A 2 1.42 -0.64 -12.20
CA PHE A 2 1.87 0.66 -11.66
C PHE A 2 3.05 1.21 -12.48
N GLY A 3 3.08 2.52 -12.71
CA GLY A 3 4.15 3.21 -13.44
C GLY A 3 5.28 3.70 -12.53
N ASP A 4 4.94 4.18 -11.34
CA ASP A 4 5.90 4.67 -10.34
C ASP A 4 5.48 4.33 -8.89
N ARG A 5 6.29 4.75 -7.92
CA ARG A 5 6.05 4.51 -6.49
C ARG A 5 4.79 5.21 -5.98
N GLU A 6 4.52 6.39 -6.53
CA GLU A 6 3.39 7.24 -6.18
C GLU A 6 2.06 6.65 -6.67
N ASP A 7 2.04 5.98 -7.82
CA ASP A 7 0.86 5.26 -8.33
C ASP A 7 0.37 4.19 -7.34
N VAL A 8 1.29 3.48 -6.68
CA VAL A 8 0.95 2.48 -5.66
C VAL A 8 0.32 3.14 -4.44
N GLU A 9 0.87 4.27 -4.00
CA GLU A 9 0.35 5.03 -2.86
C GLU A 9 -1.04 5.61 -3.15
N GLU A 10 -1.23 6.18 -4.34
CA GLU A 10 -2.49 6.72 -4.82
C GLU A 10 -3.57 5.63 -4.92
N TRP A 11 -3.20 4.44 -5.38
CA TRP A 11 -4.10 3.29 -5.43
C TRP A 11 -4.47 2.73 -4.05
N LEU A 12 -3.52 2.65 -3.12
CA LEU A 12 -3.77 2.15 -1.75
C LEU A 12 -4.56 3.15 -0.90
N LYS A 13 -4.39 4.46 -1.12
CA LYS A 13 -4.96 5.51 -0.28
C LYS A 13 -6.47 5.39 -0.03
N PRO A 14 -7.34 5.24 -1.05
CA PRO A 14 -8.78 5.21 -0.85
C PRO A 14 -9.31 3.89 -0.27
N LEU A 15 -8.51 2.82 -0.21
CA LEU A 15 -8.98 1.51 0.22
C LEU A 15 -9.31 1.50 1.72
N ASP A 16 -10.48 1.00 2.09
CA ASP A 16 -10.78 0.62 3.46
C ASP A 16 -10.15 -0.74 3.79
N TYR A 17 -10.36 -1.24 5.02
CA TYR A 17 -9.74 -2.48 5.46
C TYR A 17 -10.18 -3.69 4.63
N GLU A 18 -11.46 -3.80 4.31
CA GLU A 18 -11.97 -4.89 3.45
C GLU A 18 -11.50 -4.76 2.00
N GLY A 19 -11.58 -3.55 1.44
CA GLY A 19 -11.12 -3.22 0.10
C GLY A 19 -9.63 -3.48 -0.08
N PHE A 20 -8.82 -3.18 0.93
CA PHE A 20 -7.39 -3.51 0.95
C PHE A 20 -7.18 -5.00 0.70
N TRP A 21 -7.75 -5.88 1.53
CA TRP A 21 -7.57 -7.33 1.40
C TRP A 21 -8.03 -7.89 0.07
N ARG A 22 -9.16 -7.39 -0.45
CA ARG A 22 -9.69 -7.80 -1.75
C ARG A 22 -8.75 -7.43 -2.90
N GLU A 23 -8.25 -6.20 -2.88
CA GLU A 23 -7.43 -5.67 -3.97
C GLU A 23 -5.99 -6.22 -3.96
N ILE A 24 -5.43 -6.52 -2.78
CA ILE A 24 -4.06 -7.05 -2.68
C ILE A 24 -3.94 -8.56 -2.95
N GLU A 25 -5.05 -9.32 -2.92
CA GLU A 25 -5.08 -10.79 -3.06
C GLU A 25 -4.34 -11.26 -4.33
N ILE A 26 -4.54 -10.55 -5.44
CA ILE A 26 -3.96 -10.89 -6.75
C ILE A 26 -2.43 -10.84 -6.76
N PHE A 27 -1.83 -10.12 -5.80
CA PHE A 27 -0.39 -9.99 -5.72
C PHE A 27 0.24 -11.07 -4.85
N ALA A 28 -0.49 -11.77 -3.98
CA ALA A 28 0.10 -12.73 -3.04
C ALA A 28 1.32 -12.13 -2.30
N LEU A 29 1.06 -11.05 -1.55
CA LEU A 29 2.06 -10.31 -0.78
C LEU A 29 2.49 -11.07 0.47
N ASP A 30 3.77 -10.99 0.83
CA ASP A 30 4.33 -11.55 2.06
C ASP A 30 4.18 -10.55 3.23
N ILE A 31 2.93 -10.29 3.59
CA ILE A 31 2.55 -9.44 4.73
C ILE A 31 1.82 -10.27 5.79
N GLN A 32 1.66 -9.68 6.98
CA GLN A 32 0.90 -10.30 8.07
C GLN A 32 -0.47 -10.80 7.57
N PRO A 33 -0.91 -12.02 7.91
CA PRO A 33 -2.17 -12.56 7.40
C PRO A 33 -3.38 -11.85 8.01
N ARG A 34 -4.46 -11.72 7.21
CA ARG A 34 -5.72 -11.06 7.61
C ARG A 34 -6.25 -11.55 8.95
N GLU A 35 -6.24 -12.85 9.20
CA GLU A 35 -6.72 -13.45 10.44
C GLU A 35 -6.01 -12.91 11.70
N SER A 36 -4.72 -12.60 11.58
CA SER A 36 -3.92 -12.07 12.68
C SER A 36 -4.25 -10.60 12.92
N CYS A 37 -4.45 -9.83 11.86
CA CYS A 37 -4.92 -8.45 11.93
C CYS A 37 -6.33 -8.35 12.53
N ASP A 38 -7.24 -9.22 12.09
CA ASP A 38 -8.63 -9.30 12.60
C ASP A 38 -8.64 -9.61 14.10
N ALA A 39 -7.76 -10.51 14.57
CA ALA A 39 -7.63 -10.83 15.99
C ALA A 39 -7.13 -9.63 16.83
N GLN A 40 -6.13 -8.89 16.34
CA GLN A 40 -5.62 -7.69 17.03
C GLN A 40 -6.69 -6.61 17.16
N ILE A 41 -7.49 -6.41 16.11
CA ILE A 41 -8.61 -5.45 16.11
C ILE A 41 -9.70 -5.92 17.08
N ALA A 42 -10.12 -7.19 17.00
CA ALA A 42 -11.17 -7.74 17.86
C ALA A 42 -10.80 -7.74 19.35
N ASN A 43 -9.51 -7.94 19.67
CA ASN A 43 -8.99 -7.87 21.03
C ASN A 43 -8.80 -6.43 21.52
N GLY A 44 -8.90 -5.42 20.65
CA GLY A 44 -8.65 -4.02 20.96
C GLY A 44 -7.17 -3.71 21.22
N GLU A 45 -6.26 -4.53 20.71
CA GLU A 45 -4.80 -4.32 20.84
C GLU A 45 -4.35 -3.14 19.98
N ILE A 46 -4.89 -3.04 18.77
CA ILE A 46 -4.62 -1.97 17.81
C ILE A 46 -5.95 -1.64 17.10
N ASP A 47 -6.24 -0.35 16.90
CA ASP A 47 -7.42 0.06 16.14
C ASP A 47 -7.27 -0.23 14.63
N GLU A 48 -8.39 -0.43 13.95
CA GLU A 48 -8.43 -0.78 12.51
C GLU A 48 -7.69 0.23 11.64
N ALA A 49 -7.78 1.53 11.93
CA ALA A 49 -7.14 2.56 11.12
C ALA A 49 -5.61 2.47 11.22
N THR A 50 -5.09 2.21 12.43
CA THR A 50 -3.64 1.98 12.64
C THR A 50 -3.17 0.70 11.95
N VAL A 51 -3.91 -0.41 12.07
CA VAL A 51 -3.59 -1.67 11.36
C VAL A 51 -3.55 -1.46 9.85
N LEU A 52 -4.59 -0.82 9.30
CA LEU A 52 -4.69 -0.53 7.87
C LEU A 52 -3.56 0.38 7.38
N PHE A 53 -3.19 1.39 8.16
CA PHE A 53 -2.06 2.27 7.83
C PHE A 53 -0.75 1.48 7.68
N VAL A 54 -0.46 0.59 8.63
CA VAL A 54 0.74 -0.26 8.59
C VAL A 54 0.69 -1.23 7.41
N LEU A 55 -0.45 -1.89 7.18
CA LEU A 55 -0.64 -2.82 6.07
C LEU A 55 -0.42 -2.15 4.70
N LYS A 56 -0.98 -0.95 4.49
CA LYS A 56 -0.72 -0.17 3.27
C LYS A 56 0.76 0.18 3.10
N GLY A 57 1.44 0.51 4.20
CA GLY A 57 2.89 0.74 4.19
C GLY A 57 3.68 -0.50 3.73
N MET A 58 3.38 -1.67 4.29
CA MET A 58 4.04 -2.93 3.92
C MET A 58 3.76 -3.31 2.47
N ALA A 59 2.49 -3.27 2.04
CA ALA A 59 2.11 -3.56 0.67
C ALA A 59 2.79 -2.62 -0.34
N ARG A 60 2.89 -1.32 -0.01
CA ARG A 60 3.60 -0.35 -0.84
C ARG A 60 5.07 -0.72 -1.00
N LEU A 61 5.78 -1.03 0.08
CA LEU A 61 7.19 -1.39 0.03
C LEU A 61 7.41 -2.64 -0.84
N GLU A 62 6.63 -3.69 -0.59
CA GLU A 62 6.76 -4.94 -1.30
C GLU A 62 6.46 -4.81 -2.81
N LEU A 63 5.41 -4.07 -3.18
CA LEU A 63 5.08 -3.81 -4.58
C LEU A 63 6.16 -2.99 -5.29
N ILE A 64 6.73 -1.98 -4.61
CA ILE A 64 7.82 -1.17 -5.14
C ILE A 64 9.06 -2.03 -5.40
N GLU A 65 9.43 -2.89 -4.45
CA GLU A 65 10.58 -3.77 -4.58
C GLU A 65 10.36 -4.81 -5.68
N ARG A 66 9.21 -5.48 -5.67
CA ARG A 66 8.87 -6.56 -6.61
C ARG A 66 8.82 -6.09 -8.06
N TYR A 67 8.31 -4.89 -8.31
CA TYR A 67 8.21 -4.32 -9.67
C TYR A 67 9.33 -3.32 -9.99
N ALA A 68 10.32 -3.14 -9.10
CA ALA A 68 11.41 -2.18 -9.25
C ALA A 68 10.93 -0.77 -9.64
N LEU A 69 9.89 -0.27 -8.97
CA LEU A 69 9.20 0.97 -9.37
C LEU A 69 10.09 2.21 -9.18
N PRO A 70 10.21 3.07 -10.19
CA PRO A 70 10.97 4.31 -10.10
C PRO A 70 10.25 5.34 -9.22
N VAL A 71 11.02 6.29 -8.67
CA VAL A 71 10.45 7.52 -8.12
C VAL A 71 9.86 8.34 -9.27
N ARG A 72 8.67 8.94 -9.10
CA ARG A 72 8.07 9.81 -10.11
C ARG A 72 9.03 10.95 -10.47
N ASP A 73 9.34 11.10 -11.76
CA ASP A 73 10.19 12.17 -12.24
C ASP A 73 9.41 13.49 -12.23
N VAL A 74 9.65 14.29 -11.19
CA VAL A 74 9.06 15.62 -11.04
C VAL A 74 10.02 16.69 -11.58
N MET A 75 10.60 16.52 -12.77
CA MET A 75 11.32 17.63 -13.39
C MET A 75 10.35 18.82 -13.57
N PRO A 76 10.59 19.97 -12.90
CA PRO A 76 9.89 21.19 -13.27
C PRO A 76 10.39 21.54 -14.67
N GLN A 77 9.46 21.78 -15.59
CA GLN A 77 9.79 22.31 -16.89
C GLN A 77 10.48 23.67 -16.67
N HIS A 78 11.81 23.68 -16.60
CA HIS A 78 12.60 24.86 -16.89
C HIS A 78 12.43 25.13 -18.38
N SER A 79 11.28 25.70 -18.74
CA SER A 79 11.13 26.49 -19.95
C SER A 79 12.07 27.69 -19.80
N LEU A 80 13.35 27.47 -20.12
CA LEU A 80 14.26 28.54 -20.49
C LEU A 80 13.78 29.04 -21.85
N HIS A 81 13.02 30.14 -21.81
CA HIS A 81 12.77 30.99 -22.97
C HIS A 81 13.36 32.36 -22.66
#